data_AF-R5M2D4-F1
#
_entry.id   AF-R5M2D4-F1
#
_cell.length_a   1.000
_cell.length_b   1.000
_cell.length_c   1.000
_cell.angle_alpha   90.00
_cell.angle_beta   90.00
_cell.angle_gamma   90.00
#
_symmetry.space_group_name_H-M   'P 1'
#
loop_
_entity.id
_entity.type
_entity.pdbx_description
1 polymer ?
#
loop_
_entity_poly.entity_id
_entity_poly.type
_entity_poly.pdbx_seq_one_letter_code
_entity_poly.pdbx_strand_id
1 'polypeptide(L)' 'MNERPVEYVLIDNIKYEIVMEKTLNDKTYLYLTNVNDDKDMLIRKYTHDNKEILKPLDNDKEFEEAMKLID' A
#
# COMPACT_ATOMS: atom_id res chain seq x y z
N MET A 1 21.42 7.06 -11.90
CA MET A 1 19.98 6.85 -11.69
C MET A 1 19.86 6.26 -10.30
N ASN A 2 19.21 6.94 -9.35
CA ASN A 2 19.01 6.36 -8.02
C ASN A 2 17.90 5.33 -8.14
N GLU A 3 18.27 4.09 -8.43
CA GLU A 3 17.39 2.93 -8.33
C GLU A 3 16.99 2.81 -6.86
N ARG A 4 15.80 3.31 -6.51
CA ARG A 4 15.23 3.04 -5.19
C ARG A 4 14.97 1.54 -5.12
N PRO A 5 15.31 0.86 -4.01
CA PRO A 5 14.97 -0.55 -3.86
C PRO A 5 13.45 -0.66 -4.00
N VAL A 6 13.02 -1.43 -4.99
CA VAL A 6 11.61 -1.71 -5.18
C VAL A 6 11.20 -2.70 -4.10
N GLU A 7 10.33 -2.27 -3.20
CA GLU A 7 9.83 -3.11 -2.13
C GLU A 7 8.64 -3.93 -2.61
N TYR A 8 8.63 -5.21 -2.25
CA TYR A 8 7.58 -6.15 -2.65
C TYR A 8 6.95 -6.80 -1.44
N VAL A 9 5.65 -7.04 -1.53
CA VAL A 9 4.87 -7.74 -0.51
C VAL A 9 4.20 -8.95 -1.13
N LEU A 10 4.29 -10.10 -0.46
CA LEU A 10 3.57 -11.29 -0.85
C LEU A 10 2.23 -11.33 -0.11
N ILE A 11 1.12 -11.25 -0.83
CA ILE A 11 -0.24 -11.31 -0.28
C ILE A 11 -0.98 -12.40 -1.05
N ASP A 12 -1.52 -13.40 -0.35
CA ASP A 12 -2.26 -14.52 -0.97
C ASP A 12 -1.48 -15.23 -2.10
N ASN A 13 -0.16 -15.39 -1.92
CA ASN A 13 0.77 -15.98 -2.91
C ASN A 13 0.92 -15.16 -4.22
N ILE A 14 0.41 -13.93 -4.24
CA ILE A 14 0.59 -12.96 -5.32
C ILE A 14 1.63 -11.94 -4.86
N LYS A 15 2.58 -11.65 -5.73
CA LYS A 15 3.63 -10.65 -5.48
C LYS A 15 3.10 -9.28 -5.90
N TYR A 16 3.04 -8.37 -4.94
CA TYR A 16 2.70 -6.98 -5.17
C TYR A 16 3.93 -6.10 -5.00
N GLU A 17 4.05 -5.10 -5.85
CA GLU A 17 5.07 -4.06 -5.80
C GLU A 17 4.52 -2.83 -5.07
N ILE A 18 5.27 -2.31 -4.09
CA ILE A 18 4.95 -1.06 -3.43
C ILE A 18 5.34 0.08 -4.36
N VAL A 19 4.35 0.66 -5.02
CA VAL A 19 4.54 1.80 -5.93
C VAL A 19 4.57 3.11 -5.17
N MET A 20 3.89 3.18 -4.03
CA MET A 20 3.81 4.39 -3.22
C MET A 20 3.53 4.07 -1.76
N GLU A 21 4.09 4.89 -0.88
CA GLU A 21 3.82 4.88 0.55
C GLU A 21 3.41 6.29 0.97
N LYS A 22 2.29 6.43 1.69
CA LYS A 22 1.82 7.70 2.23
C LYS A 22 1.47 7.51 3.70
N THR A 23 2.11 8.30 4.55
CA THR A 23 1.77 8.34 5.97
C THR A 23 0.79 9.47 6.24
N LEU A 24 -0.30 9.17 6.95
CA LEU A 24 -1.26 10.15 7.42
C LEU A 24 -1.63 9.83 8.88
N ASN A 25 -1.30 10.75 9.78
CA ASN A 25 -1.40 10.57 11.24
C ASN A 25 -0.55 9.37 11.70
N ASP A 26 -1.16 8.36 12.31
CA ASP A 26 -0.51 7.13 12.80
C ASP A 26 -0.58 5.96 11.80
N LYS A 27 -1.23 6.18 10.65
CA LYS A 27 -1.46 5.16 9.63
C LYS A 27 -0.56 5.41 8.44
N THR A 28 0.05 4.34 7.95
CA THR A 28 0.78 4.35 6.68
C THR A 28 0.02 3.52 5.67
N TYR A 29 -0.27 4.12 4.52
CA TYR A 29 -0.94 3.51 3.39
C TYR A 29 0.08 3.10 2.34
N LEU A 30 0.04 1.83 1.97
CA LEU A 30 0.83 1.24 0.92
C LEU A 30 -0.06 1.01 -0.30
N TYR A 31 0.36 1.60 -1.41
CA TYR A 31 -0.21 1.38 -2.72
C TYR A 31 0.60 0.28 -3.38
N LEU A 32 -0.08 -0.82 -3.65
CA LEU A 32 0.49 -2.07 -4.11
C LEU A 32 -0.08 -2.32 -5.52
N THR A 33 0.77 -2.64 -6.49
CA THR A 33 0.33 -3.11 -7.81
C THR A 33 0.79 -4.55 -8.01
N ASN A 34 -0.06 -5.40 -8.57
CA ASN A 34 0.33 -6.78 -8.83
C ASN A 34 1.40 -6.81 -9.93
N VAL A 35 2.53 -7.46 -9.66
CA VAL A 35 3.64 -7.53 -10.63
C VAL A 35 3.27 -8.28 -11.91
N ASN A 36 2.19 -9.06 -11.89
CA ASN A 36 1.70 -9.81 -13.05
C ASN A 36 0.53 -9.09 -13.76
N ASP A 37 -0.13 -8.14 -13.10
CA ASP A 37 -1.29 -7.42 -13.65
C ASP A 37 -1.39 -6.00 -13.07
N ASP A 38 -0.95 -4.99 -13.84
CA ASP A 38 -0.93 -3.60 -13.39
C ASP A 38 -2.32 -2.98 -13.16
N LYS A 39 -3.39 -3.67 -13.58
CA LYS A 39 -4.77 -3.22 -13.29
C LYS A 39 -5.24 -3.70 -11.91
N ASP A 40 -4.57 -4.70 -11.33
CA ASP A 40 -4.84 -5.21 -10.00
C ASP A 40 -4.08 -4.37 -8.97
N MET A 41 -4.70 -3.26 -8.59
CA MET A 41 -4.20 -2.38 -7.54
C MET A 41 -4.80 -2.77 -6.20
N LEU A 42 -3.95 -2.83 -5.18
CA LEU A 42 -4.33 -3.11 -3.81
C LEU A 42 -3.85 -1.96 -2.91
N ILE A 43 -4.68 -1.57 -1.95
CA ILE A 43 -4.27 -0.61 -0.92
C ILE A 43 -4.33 -1.30 0.42
N ARG A 44 -3.20 -1.29 1.12
CA ARG A 44 -3.08 -1.80 2.49
C ARG A 44 -2.62 -0.70 3.42
N LYS A 45 -2.85 -0.89 4.70
CA LYS A 45 -2.34 0.02 5.72
C LYS A 45 -1.68 -0.73 6.86
N TYR A 46 -0.76 -0.07 7.52
CA TYR A 46 -0.24 -0.47 8.81
C TYR A 46 -0.19 0.73 9.75
N THR A 47 -0.25 0.45 11.05
CA THR A 47 -0.01 1.47 12.09
C THR A 47 1.44 1.39 12.54
N HIS A 48 1.94 2.44 13.20
CA HIS A 48 3.33 2.45 13.67
C HIS A 48 3.65 1.25 14.59
N ASP A 49 2.67 0.82 15.39
CA ASP A 49 2.74 -0.37 16.24
C ASP A 49 2.79 -1.72 15.49
N ASN A 50 2.35 -1.80 14.23
CA ASN A 50 2.15 -3.06 13.53
C ASN A 50 2.61 -3.01 12.06
N LYS A 51 3.87 -2.61 11.82
CA LYS A 51 4.44 -2.53 10.46
C LYS A 51 4.43 -3.85 9.71
N GLU A 52 4.52 -4.97 10.42
CA GLU A 52 4.50 -6.32 9.83
C GLU A 52 3.09 -6.79 9.44
N ILE A 53 2.03 -6.14 9.94
CA ILE A 53 0.65 -6.56 9.74
C ILE A 53 -0.07 -5.56 8.84
N LEU A 54 -0.16 -5.90 7.56
CA LEU A 54 -0.89 -5.14 6.56
C LEU A 54 -2.40 -5.38 6.66
N LYS A 55 -3.10 -4.42 7.25
CA LYS A 55 -4.56 -4.44 7.35
C LYS A 55 -5.20 -3.87 6.09
N PRO A 56 -6.39 -4.35 5.72
CA PRO A 56 -7.21 -3.65 4.75
C PRO A 56 -7.65 -2.28 5.28
N LEU A 57 -8.18 -1.46 4.39
CA LEU A 57 -8.81 -0.20 4.78
C LEU A 57 -10.06 -0.48 5.62
N ASP A 58 -10.35 0.39 6.59
CA ASP A 58 -11.46 0.16 7.54
C ASP A 58 -12.83 0.40 6.87
N ASN A 59 -12.91 1.31 5.91
CA ASN A 59 -14.14 1.75 5.26
C ASN A 59 -13.87 2.56 3.99
N ASP A 60 -14.91 2.79 3.19
CA ASP A 60 -14.85 3.59 1.96
C ASP A 60 -14.34 5.00 2.19
N LYS A 61 -14.68 5.63 3.33
CA LYS A 61 -14.18 6.97 3.67
C LYS A 61 -12.65 6.97 3.79
N GLU A 62 -12.07 5.95 4.41
CA GLU A 62 -10.62 5.80 4.50
C GLU A 62 -9.99 5.56 3.13
N PHE A 63 -10.68 4.82 2.25
CA PHE A 63 -10.26 4.65 0.86
C PHE A 63 -10.25 5.97 0.09
N GLU A 64 -11.28 6.80 0.24
CA GLU A 64 -11.33 8.14 -0.36
C GLU A 64 -10.19 9.03 0.15
N GLU A 65 -9.91 9.00 1.45
CA GLU A 65 -8.80 9.77 2.04
C GLU A 65 -7.45 9.27 1.52
N ALA A 66 -7.26 7.95 1.38
CA ALA A 66 -6.06 7.39 0.77
C ALA A 66 -5.93 7.86 -0.68
N MET A 67 -6.99 7.77 -1.49
CA MET A 67 -7.00 8.23 -2.88
C MET A 67 -6.61 9.71 -3.02
N LYS A 68 -7.06 10.58 -2.09
CA LYS A 68 -6.65 12.00 -2.06
C LYS A 68 -5.16 12.22 -1.80
N LEU A 69 -4.45 11.24 -1.22
CA LEU A 69 -3.01 11.35 -0.97
C LEU A 69 -2.16 11.05 -2.22
N ILE A 70 -2.77 10.51 -3.27
CA ILE A 70 -2.11 10.19 -4.54
C ILE A 70 -1.99 11.44 -5.44
N ASP A 71 -2.85 12.46 -5.22
CA ASP A 71 -2.89 13.73 -5.97
C ASP A 71 -1.69 14.66 -5.67
#